data_AF-A0AAD3CRW9-F1
#
_entry.id   AF-A0AAD3CRW9-F1
#
_cell.length_a   1.000
_cell.length_b   1.000
_cell.length_c   1.000
_cell.angle_alpha   90.00
_cell.angle_beta   90.00
_cell.angle_gamma   90.00
#
_symmetry.space_group_name_H-M   'P 1'
#
loop_
_entity.id
_entity.type
_entity.pdbx_description
1 polymer ?
#
loop_
_entity_poly.entity_id
_entity_poly.type
_entity_poly.pdbx_seq_one_letter_code
_entity_poly.pdbx_strand_id
1 'polypeptide(L)'
;MVFPTLKIPTKFVDIHLDENETSGDELTAGSSISGSVNILVPTEFKSKEKFSLHFNGIEHNYVPGDDGTEHKKYEFVSMEIPLDIHNMTGNNFEFPFVFQIPPHCPSSIQIERHYGDSYEVIGKVEYKLKLNDIGYYKETKEKIIKVQQKKSENVAPVIPALLEPISEDIFSKNIFACCKYKGKIMVAAKVDNTRVAKGASLKFQIACVNYSEDDVEDVQVRLIQKFSFSHGHYTQTREVSRGRIHLTDTLRVKSKEEIKQWELDRKRMKDWKMQKMRRMGFTENIYKKLLANVQNGQDKYIFPIPDKSTLKGYYDTYEGTDVKVHYLLQIEIVTPHSTTNPKFEVPIHIYSNRPQSSVPELHMDNKVDEERVEESPSIFPKMNYEYSYQSSPRAYDFANLLDQLKVALNAKSKLQDMLNDSQWHPTIKTLTSNQLNLILDEIASDFDKGDVVELLAANVKNFTCKYASNILYKTTDWMRILVVQKMLPHCIDLKENSSDLLKNLSDWERLSTERDFENAIAK
;
A
#
# COMPACT_ATOMS: atom_id res chain seq x y z
N MET A 1 -9.49 -55.16 -42.40
CA MET A 1 -10.64 -54.65 -41.62
C MET A 1 -10.15 -53.51 -40.75
N VAL A 2 -10.50 -52.28 -41.10
CA VAL A 2 -10.25 -51.10 -40.24
C VAL A 2 -11.48 -50.98 -39.36
N PHE A 3 -11.34 -51.29 -38.07
CA PHE A 3 -12.42 -51.03 -37.12
C PHE A 3 -12.52 -49.50 -36.96
N PRO A 4 -13.71 -48.89 -37.13
CA PRO A 4 -13.89 -47.50 -36.79
C PRO A 4 -13.62 -47.36 -35.29
N THR A 5 -12.60 -46.59 -34.93
CA THR A 5 -12.41 -46.13 -33.57
C THR A 5 -13.60 -45.22 -33.25
N LEU A 6 -14.64 -45.79 -32.65
CA LEU A 6 -15.71 -45.00 -32.05
C LEU A 6 -15.04 -44.07 -31.04
N LYS A 7 -14.98 -42.77 -31.36
CA LYS A 7 -14.68 -41.73 -30.38
C LYS A 7 -15.83 -41.77 -29.39
N ILE A 8 -15.60 -42.45 -28.26
CA ILE A 8 -16.48 -42.41 -27.10
C ILE A 8 -16.68 -40.93 -26.76
N PRO A 9 -17.92 -40.46 -26.52
CA PRO A 9 -18.17 -39.07 -26.19
C PRO A 9 -17.33 -38.68 -24.97
N THR A 10 -16.45 -37.70 -25.19
CA THR A 10 -15.66 -37.06 -24.14
C THR A 10 -16.61 -36.46 -23.12
N LYS A 11 -16.38 -36.76 -21.83
CA LYS A 11 -17.07 -36.13 -20.69
C LYS A 11 -17.07 -34.62 -20.92
N PHE A 12 -18.24 -34.00 -20.99
CA PHE A 12 -18.34 -32.54 -21.15
C PHE A 12 -18.62 -31.95 -19.79
N VAL A 13 -17.76 -31.02 -19.37
CA VAL A 13 -17.88 -30.35 -18.09
C VAL A 13 -17.75 -28.86 -18.33
N ASP A 14 -18.70 -28.10 -17.81
CA ASP A 14 -18.76 -26.65 -17.96
C ASP A 14 -19.14 -25.98 -16.63
N ILE A 15 -18.60 -24.78 -16.41
CA ILE A 15 -18.88 -23.96 -15.23
C ILE A 15 -19.64 -22.73 -15.73
N HIS A 16 -20.92 -22.67 -15.37
CA HIS A 16 -21.79 -21.55 -15.68
C HIS A 16 -21.89 -20.62 -14.46
N LEU A 17 -21.81 -19.31 -14.70
CA LEU A 17 -22.11 -18.28 -13.72
C LEU A 17 -23.44 -17.65 -14.12
N ASP A 18 -24.25 -17.25 -13.15
CA ASP A 18 -25.57 -16.68 -13.45
C ASP A 18 -25.46 -15.37 -14.24
N GLU A 19 -26.41 -15.08 -15.12
CA GLU A 19 -26.30 -14.01 -16.14
C GLU A 19 -25.97 -12.62 -15.57
N ASN A 20 -26.46 -12.30 -14.36
CA ASN A 20 -26.18 -11.05 -13.63
C ASN A 20 -24.69 -10.88 -13.24
N GLU A 21 -23.90 -11.94 -13.35
CA GLU A 21 -22.47 -11.98 -13.03
C GLU A 21 -21.58 -12.14 -14.29
N THR A 22 -22.19 -12.30 -15.47
CA THR A 22 -21.47 -12.63 -16.73
C THR A 22 -21.25 -11.45 -17.67
N SER A 23 -21.84 -10.28 -17.40
CA SER A 23 -21.79 -9.09 -18.27
C SER A 23 -20.45 -8.34 -18.23
N GLY A 24 -19.31 -9.04 -18.23
CA GLY A 24 -17.98 -8.41 -18.24
C GLY A 24 -17.67 -7.53 -17.02
N ASP A 25 -18.57 -7.50 -16.05
CA ASP A 25 -18.46 -6.71 -14.83
C ASP A 25 -17.47 -7.36 -13.86
N GLU A 26 -16.68 -6.52 -13.20
CA GLU A 26 -15.75 -6.96 -12.17
C GLU A 26 -16.56 -7.33 -10.92
N LEU A 27 -16.46 -8.58 -10.44
CA LEU A 27 -17.12 -9.00 -9.21
C LEU A 27 -16.45 -8.35 -8.01
N THR A 28 -17.22 -7.83 -7.05
CA THR A 28 -16.62 -7.15 -5.89
C THR A 28 -16.25 -8.16 -4.80
N ALA A 29 -15.06 -8.08 -4.22
CA ALA A 29 -14.69 -8.91 -3.08
C ALA A 29 -15.74 -8.76 -1.95
N GLY A 30 -16.10 -9.87 -1.30
CA GLY A 30 -17.20 -9.90 -0.34
C GLY A 30 -18.59 -10.05 -0.97
N SER A 31 -18.75 -10.01 -2.29
CA SER A 31 -20.02 -10.34 -2.93
C SER A 31 -20.26 -11.85 -2.89
N SER A 32 -21.54 -12.24 -2.92
CA SER A 32 -21.91 -13.63 -3.23
C SER A 32 -21.80 -13.85 -4.74
N ILE A 33 -21.43 -15.07 -5.11
CA ILE A 33 -21.37 -15.59 -6.47
C ILE A 33 -22.26 -16.81 -6.51
N SER A 34 -23.12 -16.91 -7.52
CA SER A 34 -23.90 -18.11 -7.80
C SER A 34 -23.75 -18.60 -9.24
N GLY A 35 -23.92 -19.91 -9.41
CA GLY A 35 -23.85 -20.54 -10.71
C GLY A 35 -24.11 -22.03 -10.64
N SER A 36 -23.81 -22.74 -11.73
CA SER A 36 -23.95 -24.19 -11.79
C SER A 36 -22.79 -24.86 -12.53
N VAL A 37 -22.41 -26.04 -12.05
CA VAL A 37 -21.49 -26.93 -12.76
C VAL A 37 -22.32 -27.94 -13.54
N ASN A 38 -22.19 -27.92 -14.86
CA ASN A 38 -22.88 -28.82 -15.76
C ASN A 38 -21.93 -29.96 -16.15
N ILE A 39 -22.31 -31.20 -15.85
CA ILE A 39 -21.54 -32.40 -16.16
C ILE A 39 -22.39 -33.33 -17.02
N LEU A 40 -22.00 -33.52 -18.27
CA LEU A 40 -22.55 -34.55 -19.15
C LEU A 40 -21.67 -35.79 -19.04
N VAL A 41 -22.24 -36.87 -18.50
CA VAL A 41 -21.53 -38.16 -18.38
C VAL A 41 -22.17 -39.23 -19.27
N PRO A 42 -21.37 -40.19 -19.78
CA PRO A 42 -21.90 -41.37 -20.44
C PRO A 42 -22.81 -42.18 -19.51
N THR A 43 -23.74 -42.95 -20.09
CA THR A 43 -24.73 -43.78 -19.37
C THR A 43 -24.13 -44.79 -18.39
N GLU A 44 -22.83 -45.08 -18.48
CA GLU A 44 -22.10 -46.04 -17.64
C GLU A 44 -21.38 -45.39 -16.44
N PHE A 45 -21.63 -44.11 -16.16
CA PHE A 45 -20.94 -43.38 -15.10
C PHE A 45 -21.30 -43.90 -13.70
N LYS A 46 -20.28 -44.36 -12.96
CA LYS A 46 -20.44 -44.84 -11.58
C LYS A 46 -20.37 -43.67 -10.62
N SER A 47 -21.44 -43.44 -9.85
CA SER A 47 -21.66 -42.32 -8.91
C SER A 47 -20.69 -42.20 -7.72
N LYS A 48 -19.51 -42.84 -7.76
CA LYS A 48 -18.53 -42.79 -6.66
C LYS A 48 -17.45 -41.72 -6.85
N GLU A 49 -17.39 -41.06 -8.01
CA GLU A 49 -16.46 -39.95 -8.23
C GLU A 49 -16.92 -38.73 -7.42
N LYS A 50 -15.99 -38.16 -6.65
CA LYS A 50 -16.23 -36.90 -5.95
C LYS A 50 -15.78 -35.75 -6.85
N PHE A 51 -16.60 -34.72 -6.94
CA PHE A 51 -16.21 -33.47 -7.58
C PHE A 51 -15.98 -32.43 -6.49
N SER A 52 -14.93 -31.63 -6.67
CA SER A 52 -14.67 -30.48 -5.80
C SER A 52 -14.48 -29.25 -6.66
N LEU A 53 -15.29 -28.23 -6.39
CA LEU A 53 -15.13 -26.93 -7.00
C LEU A 53 -14.30 -26.07 -6.06
N HIS A 54 -13.26 -25.43 -6.57
CA HIS A 54 -12.40 -24.55 -5.78
C HIS A 54 -12.40 -23.14 -6.34
N PHE A 55 -12.40 -22.16 -5.47
CA PHE A 55 -12.06 -20.78 -5.77
C PHE A 55 -10.60 -20.52 -5.38
N ASN A 56 -9.75 -20.23 -6.36
CA ASN A 56 -8.33 -19.99 -6.16
C ASN A 56 -7.97 -18.55 -6.55
N GLY A 57 -7.30 -17.83 -5.65
CA GLY A 57 -6.64 -16.54 -5.92
C GLY A 57 -5.15 -16.77 -6.12
N ILE A 58 -4.62 -16.36 -7.26
CA ILE A 58 -3.29 -16.73 -7.74
C ILE A 58 -2.53 -15.48 -8.19
N GLU A 59 -1.30 -15.35 -7.70
CA GLU A 59 -0.28 -14.48 -8.27
C GLU A 59 0.55 -15.25 -9.30
N HIS A 60 0.73 -14.65 -10.46
CA HIS A 60 1.65 -15.10 -11.49
C HIS A 60 2.75 -14.08 -11.68
N ASN A 61 3.98 -14.56 -11.74
CA ASN A 61 5.14 -13.79 -12.14
C ASN A 61 5.76 -14.47 -13.36
N TYR A 62 5.91 -13.68 -14.42
CA TYR A 62 6.44 -14.10 -15.70
C TYR A 62 7.78 -13.37 -15.89
N VAL A 63 8.84 -13.93 -15.32
CA VAL A 63 10.18 -13.33 -15.44
C VAL A 63 10.79 -13.86 -16.74
N PRO A 64 11.16 -12.98 -17.70
CA PRO A 64 11.93 -13.43 -18.85
C PRO A 64 13.33 -13.85 -18.36
N GLY A 65 13.64 -15.15 -18.47
CA GLY A 65 14.95 -15.73 -18.21
C GLY A 65 15.69 -16.06 -19.51
N ASP A 66 16.99 -16.33 -19.41
CA ASP A 66 17.85 -16.64 -20.56
C ASP A 66 17.39 -17.90 -21.33
N ASP A 67 16.73 -18.85 -20.64
CA ASP A 67 16.21 -20.11 -21.20
C ASP A 67 14.70 -20.08 -21.50
N GLY A 68 14.06 -18.91 -21.41
CA GLY A 68 12.62 -18.73 -21.59
C GLY A 68 11.94 -18.06 -20.40
N THR A 69 10.62 -17.89 -20.47
CA THR A 69 9.84 -17.27 -19.40
C THR A 69 9.74 -18.22 -18.21
N GLU A 70 10.35 -17.86 -17.08
CA GLU A 70 10.10 -18.56 -15.82
C GLU A 70 8.72 -18.16 -15.29
N HIS A 71 7.89 -19.18 -15.06
CA HIS A 71 6.54 -19.01 -14.55
C HIS A 71 6.49 -19.42 -13.08
N LYS A 72 6.44 -18.43 -12.18
CA LYS A 72 6.13 -18.70 -10.77
C LYS A 72 4.68 -18.41 -10.47
N LYS A 73 4.10 -19.27 -9.63
CA LYS A 73 2.72 -19.25 -9.23
C LYS A 73 2.66 -19.27 -7.70
N TYR A 74 1.99 -18.30 -7.11
CA TYR A 74 1.70 -18.30 -5.68
C TYR A 74 0.19 -18.27 -5.46
N GLU A 75 -0.33 -19.24 -4.70
CA GLU A 75 -1.75 -19.30 -4.37
C GLU A 75 -1.96 -18.67 -2.99
N PHE A 76 -2.65 -17.53 -2.96
CA PHE A 76 -2.88 -16.75 -1.74
C PHE A 76 -4.31 -16.92 -1.19
N VAL A 77 -5.23 -17.45 -1.99
CA VAL A 77 -6.58 -17.86 -1.58
C VAL A 77 -6.89 -19.22 -2.19
N SER A 78 -7.43 -20.13 -1.38
CA SER A 78 -7.89 -21.45 -1.82
C SER A 78 -9.09 -21.86 -0.97
N MET A 79 -10.26 -21.94 -1.60
CA MET A 79 -11.51 -22.24 -0.91
C MET A 79 -12.26 -23.32 -1.67
N GLU A 80 -12.64 -24.39 -0.98
CA GLU A 80 -13.55 -25.39 -1.54
C GLU A 80 -14.99 -24.86 -1.47
N ILE A 81 -15.70 -24.94 -2.58
CA ILE A 81 -17.08 -24.51 -2.73
C ILE A 81 -17.97 -25.76 -2.64
N PRO A 82 -18.93 -25.80 -1.71
CA PRO A 82 -19.86 -26.91 -1.64
C PRO A 82 -20.72 -26.96 -2.92
N LEU A 83 -20.74 -28.12 -3.56
CA LEU A 83 -21.65 -28.43 -4.66
C LEU A 83 -22.89 -29.11 -4.08
N ASP A 84 -24.06 -28.54 -4.33
CA ASP A 84 -25.30 -29.16 -3.90
C ASP A 84 -25.68 -30.28 -4.86
N ILE A 85 -25.94 -31.48 -4.32
CA ILE A 85 -26.31 -32.65 -5.13
C ILE A 85 -27.82 -32.78 -5.04
N HIS A 86 -28.53 -32.10 -5.95
CA HIS A 86 -29.98 -32.16 -6.03
C HIS A 86 -30.43 -32.68 -7.41
N ASN A 87 -31.40 -33.61 -7.38
CA ASN A 87 -32.15 -34.16 -8.51
C ASN A 87 -31.35 -34.58 -9.75
N MET A 88 -30.97 -35.86 -9.78
CA MET A 88 -30.38 -36.52 -10.93
C MET A 88 -31.47 -37.10 -11.84
N THR A 89 -31.75 -36.47 -12.99
CA THR A 89 -32.58 -37.08 -14.04
C THR A 89 -31.84 -37.12 -15.37
N GLY A 90 -31.36 -38.30 -15.76
CA GLY A 90 -30.71 -38.54 -17.06
C GLY A 90 -29.17 -38.50 -17.03
N ASN A 91 -28.58 -38.23 -18.20
CA ASN A 91 -27.12 -38.19 -18.42
C ASN A 91 -26.49 -36.80 -18.19
N ASN A 92 -27.31 -35.79 -17.88
CA ASN A 92 -26.87 -34.42 -17.63
C ASN A 92 -27.08 -34.10 -16.15
N PHE A 93 -26.00 -33.68 -15.49
CA PHE A 93 -25.98 -33.36 -14.07
C PHE A 93 -25.68 -31.89 -13.91
N GLU A 94 -26.50 -31.21 -13.12
CA GLU A 94 -26.32 -29.81 -12.79
C GLU A 94 -26.11 -29.70 -11.27
N PHE A 95 -24.99 -29.10 -10.87
CA PHE A 95 -24.64 -28.88 -9.47
C PHE A 95 -24.63 -27.38 -9.20
N PRO A 96 -25.71 -26.81 -8.65
CA PRO A 96 -25.72 -25.41 -8.29
C PRO A 96 -24.74 -25.15 -7.14
N PHE A 97 -24.16 -23.96 -7.12
CA PHE A 97 -23.29 -23.50 -6.05
C PHE A 97 -23.56 -22.04 -5.73
N VAL A 98 -23.34 -21.69 -4.46
CA VAL A 98 -23.31 -20.31 -3.99
C VAL A 98 -22.16 -20.18 -3.01
N PHE A 99 -21.34 -19.15 -3.15
CA PHE A 99 -20.29 -18.83 -2.18
C PHE A 99 -20.04 -17.33 -2.12
N GLN A 100 -19.33 -16.88 -1.08
CA GLN A 100 -18.94 -15.49 -0.92
C GLN A 100 -17.45 -15.33 -1.21
N ILE A 101 -17.08 -14.40 -2.10
CA ILE A 101 -15.67 -14.04 -2.31
C ILE A 101 -15.12 -13.49 -0.98
N PRO A 102 -13.95 -13.92 -0.50
CA PRO A 102 -13.36 -13.34 0.69
C PRO A 102 -13.24 -11.81 0.57
N PRO A 103 -13.71 -11.02 1.54
CA PRO A 103 -13.80 -9.55 1.41
C PRO A 103 -12.45 -8.85 1.30
N HIS A 104 -11.36 -9.54 1.67
CA HIS A 104 -9.99 -9.04 1.58
C HIS A 104 -9.32 -9.33 0.24
N CYS A 105 -9.96 -10.08 -0.68
CA CYS A 105 -9.38 -10.38 -1.99
C CYS A 105 -8.98 -9.09 -2.73
N PRO A 106 -7.72 -8.98 -3.21
CA PRO A 106 -7.28 -7.85 -4.01
C PRO A 106 -7.99 -7.80 -5.37
N SER A 107 -7.90 -6.64 -6.02
CA SER A 107 -8.35 -6.52 -7.41
C SER A 107 -7.51 -7.42 -8.33
N SER A 108 -8.11 -7.93 -9.40
CA SER A 108 -7.40 -8.56 -10.50
C SER A 108 -6.46 -7.55 -11.17
N ILE A 109 -5.23 -7.98 -11.44
CA ILE A 109 -4.17 -7.13 -12.00
C ILE A 109 -3.56 -7.87 -13.19
N GLN A 110 -3.25 -7.15 -14.27
CA GLN A 110 -2.49 -7.67 -15.41
C GLN A 110 -1.39 -6.69 -15.80
N ILE A 111 -0.15 -6.98 -15.42
CA ILE A 111 0.98 -6.10 -15.66
C ILE A 111 1.55 -6.43 -17.03
N GLU A 112 1.50 -5.45 -17.93
CA GLU A 112 1.96 -5.57 -19.30
C GLU A 112 3.24 -4.74 -19.51
N ARG A 113 4.21 -5.33 -20.20
CA ARG A 113 5.37 -4.64 -20.74
C ARG A 113 5.16 -4.43 -22.23
N HIS A 114 5.27 -3.18 -22.68
CA HIS A 114 5.07 -2.81 -24.07
C HIS A 114 6.41 -2.73 -24.82
N TYR A 115 6.45 -3.30 -26.02
CA TYR A 115 7.54 -3.20 -26.98
C TYR A 115 6.96 -2.68 -28.31
N GLY A 116 6.82 -1.37 -28.43
CA GLY A 116 6.09 -0.74 -29.54
C GLY A 116 4.63 -1.17 -29.54
N ASP A 117 4.20 -1.80 -30.64
CA ASP A 117 2.81 -2.28 -30.82
C ASP A 117 2.54 -3.65 -30.17
N SER A 118 3.58 -4.35 -29.72
CA SER A 118 3.46 -5.62 -29.03
C SER A 118 3.50 -5.44 -27.51
N TYR A 119 2.92 -6.39 -26.78
CA TYR A 119 3.02 -6.42 -25.33
C TYR A 119 3.21 -7.85 -24.80
N GLU A 120 3.81 -7.94 -23.62
CA GLU A 120 4.05 -9.17 -22.87
C GLU A 120 3.45 -9.03 -21.48
N VAL A 121 2.75 -10.05 -20.98
CA VAL A 121 2.27 -10.06 -19.59
C VAL A 121 3.41 -10.52 -18.70
N ILE A 122 3.89 -9.63 -17.83
CA ILE A 122 5.01 -9.91 -16.92
C ILE A 122 4.55 -10.25 -15.49
N GLY A 123 3.29 -9.99 -15.16
CA GLY A 123 2.72 -10.28 -13.84
C GLY A 123 1.20 -10.27 -13.84
N LYS A 124 0.58 -11.07 -12.97
CA LYS A 124 -0.89 -11.16 -12.89
C LYS A 124 -1.38 -11.52 -11.50
N VAL A 125 -2.51 -10.92 -11.09
CA VAL A 125 -3.34 -11.39 -9.98
C VAL A 125 -4.65 -11.88 -10.58
N GLU A 126 -4.90 -13.18 -10.50
CA GLU A 126 -6.00 -13.86 -11.17
C GLU A 126 -6.83 -14.71 -10.19
N TYR A 127 -8.14 -14.77 -10.44
CA TYR A 127 -9.03 -15.67 -9.73
C TYR A 127 -9.61 -16.71 -10.66
N LYS A 128 -9.71 -17.94 -10.16
CA LYS A 128 -10.22 -19.07 -10.93
C LYS A 128 -11.23 -19.87 -10.12
N LEU A 129 -12.31 -20.27 -10.77
CA LEU A 129 -13.09 -21.43 -10.36
C LEU A 129 -12.49 -22.66 -11.03
N LYS A 130 -11.95 -23.58 -10.24
CA LYS A 130 -11.30 -24.80 -10.68
C LYS A 130 -12.13 -26.00 -10.25
N LEU A 131 -12.68 -26.72 -11.21
CA LEU A 131 -13.32 -28.01 -10.93
C LEU A 131 -12.25 -29.11 -11.01
N ASN A 132 -11.94 -29.70 -9.87
CA ASN A 132 -11.06 -30.86 -9.78
C ASN A 132 -11.90 -32.13 -9.88
N ASP A 133 -11.63 -32.90 -10.94
CA ASP A 133 -12.16 -34.26 -11.09
C ASP A 133 -11.32 -35.23 -10.25
N ILE A 134 -11.97 -36.02 -9.38
CA ILE A 134 -11.31 -37.08 -8.60
C ILE A 134 -11.46 -38.45 -9.33
N GLY A 135 -11.78 -38.44 -10.62
CA GLY A 135 -11.97 -39.61 -11.47
C GLY A 135 -10.73 -40.10 -12.25
N TYR A 136 -10.97 -41.10 -13.10
CA TYR A 136 -9.94 -41.71 -13.95
C TYR A 136 -9.40 -40.76 -15.03
N TYR A 137 -10.20 -39.75 -15.40
CA TYR A 137 -9.84 -38.71 -16.35
C TYR A 137 -9.46 -37.45 -15.58
N LYS A 138 -8.17 -37.15 -15.49
CA LYS A 138 -7.64 -35.94 -14.83
C LYS A 138 -7.88 -34.69 -15.68
N GLU A 139 -9.11 -34.45 -16.11
CA GLU A 139 -9.48 -33.17 -16.72
C GLU A 139 -9.74 -32.15 -15.63
N THR A 140 -9.08 -31.00 -15.72
CA THR A 140 -9.41 -29.83 -14.91
C THR A 140 -10.12 -28.82 -15.80
N LYS A 141 -11.30 -28.36 -15.36
CA LYS A 141 -11.94 -27.19 -15.97
C LYS A 141 -11.70 -25.98 -15.09
N GLU A 142 -11.38 -24.86 -15.74
CA GLU A 142 -11.10 -23.60 -15.05
C GLU A 142 -11.92 -22.48 -15.71
N LYS A 143 -12.54 -21.64 -14.88
CA LYS A 143 -13.20 -20.40 -15.31
C LYS A 143 -12.51 -19.23 -14.62
N ILE A 144 -12.00 -18.29 -15.40
CA ILE A 144 -11.36 -17.08 -14.87
C ILE A 144 -12.43 -16.08 -14.44
N ILE A 145 -12.23 -15.47 -13.28
CA ILE A 145 -13.08 -14.43 -12.70
C ILE A 145 -12.26 -13.16 -12.52
N LYS A 146 -12.85 -12.01 -12.87
CA LYS A 146 -12.30 -10.70 -12.53
C LYS A 146 -12.89 -10.24 -11.21
N VAL A 147 -12.02 -10.01 -10.23
CA VAL A 147 -12.43 -9.50 -8.91
C VAL A 147 -11.95 -8.05 -8.76
N GLN A 148 -12.77 -7.19 -8.18
CA GLN A 148 -12.40 -5.87 -7.71
C GLN A 148 -12.40 -5.87 -6.19
N GLN A 149 -11.36 -5.33 -5.57
CA GLN A 149 -11.29 -5.25 -4.11
C GLN A 149 -12.49 -4.48 -3.56
N LYS A 150 -13.06 -4.98 -2.44
CA LYS A 150 -14.15 -4.29 -1.75
C LYS A 150 -13.66 -2.91 -1.34
N LYS A 151 -14.41 -1.89 -1.72
CA LYS A 151 -14.14 -0.52 -1.29
C LYS A 151 -14.37 -0.45 0.21
N SER A 152 -13.38 0.02 0.95
CA SER A 152 -13.52 0.23 2.39
C SER A 152 -14.68 1.20 2.64
N GLU A 153 -15.65 0.78 3.46
CA GLU A 153 -16.74 1.65 3.92
C GLU A 153 -16.22 2.77 4.82
N ASN A 154 -15.09 2.51 5.48
CA ASN A 154 -14.40 3.49 6.30
C ASN A 154 -13.50 4.35 5.42
N VAL A 155 -13.59 5.67 5.59
CA VAL A 155 -12.61 6.63 5.07
C VAL A 155 -11.25 6.17 5.56
N ALA A 156 -10.35 5.85 4.61
CA ALA A 156 -9.00 5.43 4.96
C ALA A 156 -8.37 6.50 5.87
N PRO A 157 -7.74 6.11 7.00
CA PRO A 157 -7.18 7.09 7.92
C PRO A 157 -6.13 7.91 7.18
N VAL A 158 -6.11 9.20 7.47
CA VAL A 158 -5.15 10.14 6.91
C VAL A 158 -3.77 9.78 7.45
N ILE A 159 -2.82 9.50 6.55
CA ILE A 159 -1.42 9.24 6.91
C ILE A 159 -0.57 10.39 6.37
N PRO A 160 -0.25 11.40 7.18
CA PRO A 160 0.65 12.46 6.75
C PRO A 160 2.08 11.93 6.66
N ALA A 161 2.86 12.46 5.71
CA ALA A 161 4.29 12.20 5.63
C ALA A 161 5.04 13.53 5.67
N LEU A 162 5.90 13.71 6.67
CA LEU A 162 6.81 14.84 6.77
C LEU A 162 8.22 14.33 6.44
N LEU A 163 8.74 14.72 5.26
CA LEU A 163 10.00 14.20 4.77
C LEU A 163 11.18 14.91 5.42
N GLU A 164 12.25 14.15 5.67
CA GLU A 164 13.51 14.73 6.08
C GLU A 164 14.06 15.65 4.97
N PRO A 165 14.65 16.81 5.32
CA PRO A 165 15.20 17.69 4.33
C PRO A 165 16.37 17.04 3.57
N ILE A 166 16.28 16.99 2.23
CA ILE A 166 17.43 16.61 1.41
C ILE A 166 18.32 17.83 1.20
N SER A 167 19.62 17.57 1.07
CA SER A 167 20.63 18.62 0.92
C SER A 167 21.57 18.25 -0.21
N GLU A 168 21.30 18.80 -1.39
CA GLU A 168 21.95 18.42 -2.64
C GLU A 168 22.90 19.51 -3.13
N ASP A 169 24.11 19.08 -3.51
CA ASP A 169 25.11 19.96 -4.12
C ASP A 169 24.80 20.17 -5.60
N ILE A 170 24.72 21.43 -6.00
CA ILE A 170 24.41 21.83 -7.37
C ILE A 170 25.72 21.98 -8.13
N PHE A 171 25.82 21.27 -9.26
CA PHE A 171 26.97 21.34 -10.15
C PHE A 171 26.52 21.72 -11.55
N SER A 172 27.23 22.66 -12.17
CA SER A 172 27.09 22.93 -13.59
C SER A 172 27.84 21.87 -14.40
N LYS A 173 27.12 21.13 -15.24
CA LYS A 173 27.61 20.17 -16.23
C LYS A 173 28.06 20.95 -17.46
N ASN A 174 29.33 21.30 -17.54
CA ASN A 174 29.88 21.86 -18.77
C ASN A 174 30.13 20.71 -19.79
N ILE A 175 29.92 20.99 -21.08
CA ILE A 175 30.17 20.06 -22.20
C ILE A 175 31.61 19.52 -22.16
N PHE A 176 32.55 20.29 -21.61
CA PHE A 176 33.97 19.94 -21.50
C PHE A 176 34.34 19.15 -20.22
N ALA A 177 33.43 18.35 -19.67
CA ALA A 177 33.63 17.40 -18.56
C ALA A 177 34.03 17.97 -17.17
N CYS A 178 34.30 19.27 -17.02
CA CYS A 178 34.56 19.89 -15.72
C CYS A 178 33.25 20.34 -15.04
N CYS A 179 32.84 19.64 -13.99
CA CYS A 179 31.70 20.03 -13.14
C CYS A 179 32.08 21.19 -12.22
N LYS A 180 31.49 22.39 -12.39
CA LYS A 180 31.71 23.52 -11.48
C LYS A 180 30.67 23.49 -10.37
N TYR A 181 31.11 23.44 -9.10
CA TYR A 181 30.21 23.59 -7.96
C TYR A 181 29.54 24.96 -7.98
N LYS A 182 28.21 24.97 -7.89
CA LYS A 182 27.35 26.15 -7.92
C LYS A 182 26.72 26.47 -6.57
N GLY A 183 26.90 25.62 -5.57
CA GLY A 183 26.34 25.81 -4.24
C GLY A 183 25.41 24.66 -3.86
N LYS A 184 24.49 24.91 -2.95
CA LYS A 184 23.67 23.84 -2.36
C LYS A 184 22.21 24.21 -2.31
N ILE A 185 21.33 23.25 -2.55
CA ILE A 185 19.90 23.41 -2.34
C ILE A 185 19.46 22.47 -1.24
N MET A 186 18.70 23.00 -0.28
CA MET A 186 18.04 22.22 0.75
C MET A 186 16.54 22.32 0.57
N VAL A 187 15.88 21.18 0.57
CA VAL A 187 14.43 21.14 0.36
C VAL A 187 13.85 20.27 1.45
N ALA A 188 12.62 20.57 1.87
CA ALA A 188 11.80 19.72 2.72
C ALA A 188 10.39 19.68 2.12
N ALA A 189 9.67 18.58 2.36
CA ALA A 189 8.30 18.47 1.89
C ALA A 189 7.41 17.78 2.92
N LYS A 190 6.12 18.09 2.84
CA LYS A 190 5.07 17.41 3.60
C LYS A 190 3.96 17.01 2.65
N VAL A 191 3.47 15.80 2.79
CA VAL A 191 2.26 15.32 2.14
C VAL A 191 1.20 15.19 3.22
N ASP A 192 0.07 15.86 3.07
CA ASP A 192 -0.99 15.87 4.09
C ASP A 192 -1.64 14.49 4.23
N ASN A 193 -1.78 13.77 3.12
CA ASN A 193 -2.29 12.39 3.12
C ASN A 193 -1.62 11.56 2.03
N THR A 194 -0.91 10.51 2.44
CA THR A 194 -0.28 9.54 1.54
C THR A 194 -1.23 8.44 1.08
N ARG A 195 -2.42 8.32 1.69
CA ARG A 195 -3.50 7.43 1.24
C ARG A 195 -4.50 8.24 0.42
N VAL A 196 -4.50 8.09 -0.90
CA VAL A 196 -5.33 8.90 -1.78
C VAL A 196 -6.14 8.03 -2.74
N ALA A 197 -7.42 8.36 -2.87
CA ALA A 197 -8.30 7.63 -3.76
C ALA A 197 -8.06 8.05 -5.23
N LYS A 198 -8.33 7.15 -6.17
CA LYS A 198 -8.37 7.48 -7.60
C LYS A 198 -9.38 8.60 -7.87
N GLY A 199 -9.00 9.55 -8.73
CA GLY A 199 -9.79 10.75 -9.02
C GLY A 199 -9.74 11.84 -7.94
N ALA A 200 -9.17 11.58 -6.76
CA ALA A 200 -9.01 12.59 -5.72
C ALA A 200 -7.81 13.51 -6.00
N SER A 201 -7.55 14.46 -5.11
CA SER A 201 -6.37 15.32 -5.19
C SER A 201 -5.47 15.13 -3.98
N LEU A 202 -4.17 15.04 -4.24
CA LEU A 202 -3.13 14.98 -3.23
C LEU A 202 -2.71 16.40 -2.85
N LYS A 203 -2.71 16.70 -1.55
CA LYS A 203 -2.25 17.98 -1.00
C LYS A 203 -0.87 17.82 -0.40
N PHE A 204 0.03 18.72 -0.76
CA PHE A 204 1.40 18.70 -0.26
C PHE A 204 1.99 20.11 -0.20
N GLN A 205 3.04 20.25 0.59
CA GLN A 205 3.78 21.48 0.81
C GLN A 205 5.26 21.23 0.57
N ILE A 206 5.94 22.24 0.06
CA ILE A 206 7.39 22.23 -0.13
C ILE A 206 7.97 23.48 0.52
N ALA A 207 9.12 23.35 1.16
CA ALA A 207 9.97 24.47 1.49
C ALA A 207 11.36 24.25 0.89
N CYS A 208 11.92 25.29 0.30
CA CYS A 208 13.27 25.29 -0.23
C CYS A 208 14.09 26.38 0.43
N VAL A 209 15.37 26.09 0.65
CA VAL A 209 16.40 27.08 0.94
C VAL A 209 17.50 26.89 -0.10
N ASN A 210 17.53 27.80 -1.07
CA ASN A 210 18.52 27.81 -2.14
C ASN A 210 19.76 28.61 -1.71
N TYR A 211 20.91 27.93 -1.59
CA TYR A 211 22.25 28.49 -1.38
C TYR A 211 23.15 28.26 -2.60
N SER A 212 22.56 28.13 -3.79
CA SER A 212 23.28 28.03 -5.04
C SER A 212 23.26 29.35 -5.82
N GLU A 213 24.19 29.47 -6.76
CA GLU A 213 24.28 30.57 -7.73
C GLU A 213 23.15 30.54 -8.75
N ASP A 214 22.47 29.39 -8.90
CA ASP A 214 21.49 29.14 -9.95
C ASP A 214 20.06 29.16 -9.38
N ASP A 215 19.13 29.68 -10.18
CA ASP A 215 17.71 29.74 -9.84
C ASP A 215 17.06 28.35 -9.75
N VAL A 216 15.96 28.27 -9.02
CA VAL A 216 15.00 27.19 -9.27
C VAL A 216 14.11 27.70 -10.40
N GLU A 217 13.95 26.91 -11.46
CA GLU A 217 13.11 27.27 -12.61
C GLU A 217 11.67 26.81 -12.42
N ASP A 218 11.48 25.60 -11.88
CA ASP A 218 10.16 24.97 -11.73
C ASP A 218 10.21 23.88 -10.64
N VAL A 219 9.05 23.46 -10.16
CA VAL A 219 8.89 22.20 -9.42
C VAL A 219 8.09 21.23 -10.28
N GLN A 220 8.70 20.10 -10.62
CA GLN A 220 8.03 19.02 -11.32
C GLN A 220 7.52 17.98 -10.32
N VAL A 221 6.28 17.57 -10.50
CA VAL A 221 5.61 16.58 -9.65
C VAL A 221 5.16 15.44 -10.52
N ARG A 222 5.52 14.22 -10.16
CA ARG A 222 5.20 13.02 -10.94
C ARG A 222 4.63 11.95 -10.02
N LEU A 223 3.55 11.30 -10.45
CA LEU A 223 3.09 10.06 -9.83
C LEU A 223 3.67 8.90 -10.61
N ILE A 224 4.57 8.16 -9.97
CA ILE A 224 5.26 7.01 -10.56
C ILE A 224 4.65 5.74 -9.97
N GLN A 225 4.09 4.88 -10.80
CA GLN A 225 3.71 3.51 -10.44
C GLN A 225 4.93 2.60 -10.63
N LYS A 226 5.32 1.89 -9.57
CA LYS A 226 6.40 0.90 -9.59
C LYS A 226 5.79 -0.49 -9.42
N PHE A 227 6.15 -1.39 -10.33
CA PHE A 227 5.88 -2.82 -10.26
C PHE A 227 7.17 -3.50 -9.83
N SER A 228 7.11 -4.29 -8.76
CA SER A 228 8.26 -5.07 -8.30
C SER A 228 7.86 -6.52 -8.14
N PHE A 229 8.77 -7.41 -8.51
CA PHE A 229 8.59 -8.84 -8.50
C PHE A 229 9.59 -9.47 -7.54
N SER A 230 9.17 -10.35 -6.64
CA SER A 230 10.09 -10.94 -5.65
C SER A 230 11.11 -11.86 -6.30
N HIS A 231 10.75 -12.45 -7.44
CA HIS A 231 11.66 -13.22 -8.28
C HIS A 231 12.12 -12.42 -9.50
N GLY A 232 13.42 -12.50 -9.81
CA GLY A 232 14.04 -11.87 -10.97
C GLY A 232 14.60 -10.47 -10.74
N HIS A 233 14.48 -9.90 -9.53
CA HIS A 233 14.90 -8.52 -9.20
C HIS A 233 14.44 -7.48 -10.24
N TYR A 234 13.34 -7.76 -10.92
CA TYR A 234 12.84 -6.92 -11.99
C TYR A 234 11.93 -5.84 -11.42
N THR A 235 12.17 -4.60 -11.82
CA THR A 235 11.31 -3.47 -11.48
C THR A 235 10.91 -2.75 -12.75
N GLN A 236 9.61 -2.61 -12.99
CA GLN A 236 9.08 -1.76 -14.05
C GLN A 236 8.51 -0.50 -13.43
N THR A 237 8.79 0.65 -14.03
CA THR A 237 8.25 1.93 -13.58
C THR A 237 7.44 2.57 -14.70
N ARG A 238 6.32 3.17 -14.34
CA ARG A 238 5.46 3.90 -15.25
C ARG A 238 5.09 5.25 -14.64
N GLU A 239 5.21 6.30 -15.44
CA GLU A 239 4.65 7.60 -15.08
C GLU A 239 3.13 7.60 -15.33
N VAL A 240 2.37 7.90 -14.30
CA VAL A 240 0.90 7.88 -14.30
C VAL A 240 0.34 9.27 -14.57
N SER A 241 0.93 10.27 -13.92
CA SER A 241 0.60 11.68 -14.12
C SER A 241 1.81 12.56 -13.85
N ARG A 242 1.80 13.74 -14.47
CA ARG A 242 2.83 14.77 -14.32
C ARG A 242 2.17 16.13 -14.18
N GLY A 243 2.69 16.93 -13.27
CA GLY A 243 2.32 18.31 -13.02
C GLY A 243 3.55 19.19 -12.93
N ARG A 244 3.34 20.48 -13.14
CA ARG A 244 4.32 21.55 -12.93
C ARG A 244 3.74 22.57 -12.00
N ILE A 245 4.57 23.13 -11.14
CA ILE A 245 4.18 24.08 -10.12
C ILE A 245 5.02 25.33 -10.28
N HIS A 246 4.33 26.41 -10.64
CA HIS A 246 4.95 27.71 -10.67
C HIS A 246 5.40 28.13 -9.28
N LEU A 247 6.67 28.53 -9.21
CA LEU A 247 7.32 28.94 -7.99
C LEU A 247 6.69 30.21 -7.44
N THR A 248 6.43 30.20 -6.14
CA THR A 248 6.18 31.39 -5.35
C THR A 248 7.51 32.07 -4.99
N ASP A 249 7.45 33.31 -4.50
CA ASP A 249 8.65 34.10 -4.15
C ASP A 249 9.54 33.42 -3.10
N THR A 250 8.99 32.50 -2.29
CA THR A 250 9.71 31.75 -1.25
C THR A 250 10.72 30.75 -1.81
N LEU A 251 10.58 30.35 -3.07
CA LEU A 251 11.45 29.39 -3.76
C LEU A 251 12.51 30.07 -4.66
N ARG A 252 12.51 31.41 -4.73
CA ARG A 252 13.47 32.19 -5.55
C ARG A 252 14.88 32.22 -4.92
N VAL A 253 15.90 32.45 -5.76
CA VAL A 253 17.28 32.65 -5.30
C VAL A 253 17.38 33.82 -4.35
N LYS A 254 18.17 33.61 -3.31
CA LYS A 254 18.59 34.66 -2.40
C LYS A 254 19.33 35.76 -3.16
N SER A 255 19.15 37.01 -2.76
CA SER A 255 19.85 38.12 -3.41
C SER A 255 21.38 37.92 -3.38
N LYS A 256 22.11 38.56 -4.29
CA LYS A 256 23.59 38.50 -4.29
C LYS A 256 24.17 38.93 -2.95
N GLU A 257 23.53 39.86 -2.26
CA GLU A 257 23.88 40.34 -0.94
C GLU A 257 23.68 39.25 0.12
N GLU A 258 22.57 38.52 0.07
CA GLU A 258 22.29 37.40 0.97
C GLU A 258 23.24 36.23 0.74
N ILE A 259 23.58 35.94 -0.52
CA ILE A 259 24.59 34.93 -0.88
C ILE A 259 25.96 35.36 -0.35
N LYS A 260 26.37 36.61 -0.58
CA LYS A 260 27.65 37.15 -0.05
C LYS A 260 27.69 37.12 1.48
N GLN A 261 26.60 37.48 2.14
CA GLN A 261 26.51 37.41 3.60
C GLN A 261 26.63 35.97 4.08
N TRP A 262 25.95 35.03 3.42
CA TRP A 262 26.08 33.60 3.72
C TRP A 262 27.50 33.08 3.47
N GLU A 263 28.17 33.50 2.40
CA GLU A 263 29.57 33.14 2.14
C GLU A 263 30.52 33.72 3.19
N LEU A 264 30.28 34.96 3.63
CA LEU A 264 31.03 35.58 4.72
C LEU A 264 30.81 34.84 6.03
N ASP A 265 29.57 34.47 6.34
CA ASP A 265 29.24 33.66 7.50
C ASP A 265 29.90 32.28 7.40
N ARG A 266 29.89 31.66 6.20
CA ARG A 266 30.57 30.39 5.94
C ARG A 266 32.09 30.49 6.10
N LYS A 267 32.71 31.57 5.62
CA LYS A 267 34.15 31.85 5.79
C LYS A 267 34.48 32.08 7.27
N ARG A 268 33.71 32.91 7.98
CA ARG A 268 33.82 33.10 9.45
C ARG A 268 33.64 31.78 10.21
N MET A 269 32.77 30.89 9.71
CA MET A 269 32.56 29.55 10.28
C MET A 269 33.70 28.56 10.00
N LYS A 270 34.42 28.71 8.87
CA LYS A 270 35.60 27.88 8.55
C LYS A 270 36.72 28.03 9.57
N ASP A 271 36.91 29.22 10.12
CA ASP A 271 38.06 29.56 10.96
C ASP A 271 37.92 29.15 12.44
N TRP A 272 36.72 28.83 12.92
CA TRP A 272 36.51 28.47 14.34
C TRP A 272 35.90 27.07 14.56
N LYS A 273 35.25 26.46 13.55
CA LYS A 273 34.29 25.38 13.81
C LYS A 273 34.19 24.28 12.75
N MET A 274 35.09 24.17 11.77
CA MET A 274 34.95 23.17 10.70
C MET A 274 35.02 21.70 11.15
N GLN A 275 35.78 21.38 12.22
CA GLN A 275 35.79 20.02 12.81
C GLN A 275 34.61 19.78 13.77
N LYS A 276 34.16 20.81 14.49
CA LYS A 276 33.04 20.69 15.44
C LYS A 276 31.67 20.76 14.75
N MET A 277 31.55 21.43 13.61
CA MET A 277 30.29 21.57 12.85
C MET A 277 30.12 20.59 11.68
N ARG A 278 31.19 19.97 11.17
CA ARG A 278 31.01 18.71 10.43
C ARG A 278 30.34 17.62 11.28
N ARG A 279 30.37 17.76 12.61
CA ARG A 279 29.65 16.91 13.58
C ARG A 279 28.29 17.48 14.05
N MET A 280 27.90 18.72 13.70
CA MET A 280 26.67 19.36 14.19
C MET A 280 25.68 19.74 13.08
N GLY A 281 25.71 19.04 11.94
CA GLY A 281 24.70 19.19 10.88
C GLY A 281 24.56 20.61 10.35
N PHE A 282 23.57 20.84 9.51
CA PHE A 282 23.14 22.20 9.21
C PHE A 282 22.65 22.89 10.49
N THR A 283 22.74 24.23 10.57
CA THR A 283 22.29 24.94 11.78
C THR A 283 20.82 24.59 12.03
N GLU A 284 20.50 24.16 13.24
CA GLU A 284 19.14 23.90 13.75
C GLU A 284 18.13 24.98 13.29
N ASN A 285 18.59 26.22 13.14
CA ASN A 285 17.85 27.34 12.58
C ASN A 285 17.33 27.11 11.15
N ILE A 286 18.10 26.48 10.26
CA ILE A 286 17.66 26.17 8.89
C ILE A 286 16.57 25.09 8.94
N TYR A 287 16.72 24.07 9.78
CA TYR A 287 15.66 23.06 9.96
C TYR A 287 14.41 23.66 10.58
N LYS A 288 14.52 24.49 11.62
CA LYS A 288 13.37 25.23 12.15
C LYS A 288 12.71 26.12 11.10
N LYS A 289 13.49 26.79 10.24
CA LYS A 289 12.95 27.59 9.13
C LYS A 289 12.23 26.72 8.09
N LEU A 290 12.84 25.62 7.66
CA LEU A 290 12.21 24.67 6.72
C LEU A 290 10.94 24.07 7.31
N LEU A 291 11.00 23.60 8.57
CA LEU A 291 9.86 23.02 9.28
C LEU A 291 8.72 24.03 9.41
N ALA A 292 9.01 25.25 9.85
CA ALA A 292 8.02 26.32 9.94
C ALA A 292 7.39 26.62 8.57
N ASN A 293 8.20 26.66 7.50
CA ASN A 293 7.70 26.89 6.14
C ASN A 293 6.89 25.70 5.62
N VAL A 294 7.26 24.45 5.90
CA VAL A 294 6.49 23.28 5.44
C VAL A 294 5.19 23.13 6.23
N GLN A 295 5.20 23.37 7.54
CA GLN A 295 4.03 23.20 8.40
C GLN A 295 3.03 24.36 8.30
N ASN A 296 3.54 25.60 8.23
CA ASN A 296 2.71 26.81 8.27
C ASN A 296 2.65 27.55 6.92
N GLY A 297 3.38 27.06 5.90
CA GLY A 297 3.63 27.80 4.66
C GLY A 297 2.40 28.11 3.82
N GLN A 298 2.57 29.15 3.01
CA GLN A 298 1.64 29.57 1.96
C GLN A 298 1.69 28.64 0.73
N ASP A 299 2.77 27.86 0.60
CA ASP A 299 3.06 27.03 -0.57
C ASP A 299 2.36 25.67 -0.48
N LYS A 300 1.03 25.71 -0.48
CA LYS A 300 0.17 24.53 -0.53
C LYS A 300 -0.20 24.22 -1.97
N TYR A 301 0.16 23.03 -2.41
CA TYR A 301 -0.07 22.58 -3.76
C TYR A 301 -1.06 21.43 -3.80
N ILE A 302 -1.82 21.39 -4.89
CA ILE A 302 -2.83 20.36 -5.16
C ILE A 302 -2.40 19.63 -6.42
N PHE A 303 -2.20 18.33 -6.31
CA PHE A 303 -1.83 17.46 -7.42
C PHE A 303 -2.97 16.47 -7.70
N PRO A 304 -3.64 16.57 -8.86
CA PRO A 304 -4.77 15.70 -9.19
C PRO A 304 -4.29 14.27 -9.46
N ILE A 305 -4.96 13.30 -8.83
CA ILE A 305 -4.75 11.87 -9.06
C ILE A 305 -5.72 11.43 -10.16
N PRO A 306 -5.25 10.80 -11.25
CA PRO A 306 -6.14 10.36 -12.33
C PRO A 306 -7.23 9.41 -11.83
N ASP A 307 -8.36 9.39 -12.54
CA ASP A 307 -9.42 8.40 -12.33
C ASP A 307 -9.20 7.12 -13.17
N LYS A 308 -9.70 5.98 -12.69
CA LYS A 308 -9.55 4.63 -13.28
C LYS A 308 -10.01 4.60 -14.76
N SER A 309 -11.05 5.37 -15.10
CA SER A 309 -11.65 5.40 -16.43
C SER A 309 -10.70 5.81 -17.56
N THR A 310 -9.60 6.48 -17.24
CA THR A 310 -8.74 7.13 -18.26
C THR A 310 -7.46 6.38 -18.61
N LEU A 311 -7.01 5.42 -17.77
CA LEU A 311 -5.67 4.84 -17.89
C LEU A 311 -5.66 3.30 -17.78
N LYS A 312 -5.51 2.61 -18.92
CA LYS A 312 -5.22 1.17 -18.94
C LYS A 312 -3.95 0.89 -18.12
N GLY A 313 -3.97 -0.09 -17.23
CA GLY A 313 -2.82 -0.48 -16.39
C GLY A 313 -2.60 0.38 -15.15
N TYR A 314 -3.55 1.24 -14.78
CA TYR A 314 -3.53 2.00 -13.52
C TYR A 314 -4.26 1.23 -12.41
N TYR A 315 -3.49 0.54 -11.58
CA TYR A 315 -3.99 -0.40 -10.56
C TYR A 315 -4.17 0.27 -9.20
N ASP A 316 -4.71 -0.44 -8.23
CA ASP A 316 -4.63 0.01 -6.83
C ASP A 316 -3.25 -0.39 -6.29
N THR A 317 -2.80 0.24 -5.20
CA THR A 317 -1.63 -0.22 -4.47
C THR A 317 -1.90 -1.66 -4.01
N TYR A 318 -0.94 -2.54 -4.27
CA TYR A 318 -1.06 -3.96 -3.99
C TYR A 318 0.27 -4.49 -3.47
N GLU A 319 0.22 -5.26 -2.38
CA GLU A 319 1.39 -5.85 -1.77
C GLU A 319 1.20 -7.34 -1.60
N GLY A 320 1.44 -8.06 -2.69
CA GLY A 320 1.43 -9.51 -2.73
C GLY A 320 2.75 -10.14 -2.30
N THR A 321 2.80 -11.47 -2.40
CA THR A 321 4.01 -12.25 -2.07
C THR A 321 5.05 -12.16 -3.20
N ASP A 322 4.60 -12.25 -4.45
CA ASP A 322 5.43 -12.24 -5.64
C ASP A 322 5.23 -10.98 -6.46
N VAL A 323 4.01 -10.44 -6.50
CA VAL A 323 3.69 -9.22 -7.25
C VAL A 323 3.42 -8.06 -6.30
N LYS A 324 4.10 -6.92 -6.51
CA LYS A 324 3.77 -5.67 -5.80
C LYS A 324 3.59 -4.50 -6.75
N VAL A 325 2.61 -3.66 -6.43
CA VAL A 325 2.28 -2.41 -7.11
C VAL A 325 2.34 -1.29 -6.07
N HIS A 326 3.30 -0.41 -6.20
CA HIS A 326 3.46 0.74 -5.31
C HIS A 326 3.46 2.04 -6.10
N TYR A 327 3.19 3.15 -5.42
CA TYR A 327 3.26 4.47 -6.02
C TYR A 327 4.24 5.34 -5.28
N LEU A 328 4.89 6.22 -6.02
CA LEU A 328 5.75 7.25 -5.50
C LEU A 328 5.31 8.60 -6.07
N LEU A 329 5.08 9.56 -5.18
CA LEU A 329 5.06 10.97 -5.55
C LEU A 329 6.51 11.44 -5.63
N GLN A 330 6.97 11.67 -6.84
CA GLN A 330 8.29 12.22 -7.09
C GLN A 330 8.18 13.74 -7.24
N ILE A 331 8.87 14.46 -6.37
CA ILE A 331 8.95 15.93 -6.38
C ILE A 331 10.37 16.30 -6.77
N GLU A 332 10.54 16.96 -7.91
CA GLU A 332 11.83 17.36 -8.46
C GLU A 332 11.93 18.88 -8.54
N ILE A 333 12.98 19.43 -7.95
CA ILE A 333 13.32 20.85 -8.01
C ILE A 333 14.17 21.07 -9.25
N VAL A 334 13.60 21.71 -10.26
CA VAL A 334 14.26 21.91 -11.56
C VAL A 334 15.15 23.13 -11.46
N THR A 335 16.44 22.95 -11.68
CA THR A 335 17.43 24.02 -11.81
C THR A 335 17.82 24.20 -13.30
N PRO A 336 18.44 25.33 -13.67
CA PRO A 336 18.77 25.65 -15.05
C PRO A 336 19.50 24.56 -15.82
N HIS A 337 19.34 24.58 -17.15
CA HIS A 337 19.92 23.58 -18.04
C HIS A 337 21.37 23.26 -17.69
N SER A 338 21.67 21.95 -17.67
CA SER A 338 22.97 21.41 -17.31
C SER A 338 23.34 21.56 -15.83
N THR A 339 22.38 21.46 -14.92
CA THR A 339 22.66 21.34 -13.47
C THR A 339 22.04 20.07 -12.86
N THR A 340 22.31 19.82 -11.57
CA THR A 340 21.72 18.69 -10.82
C THR A 340 20.39 19.10 -10.21
N ASN A 341 19.34 18.29 -10.40
CA ASN A 341 18.02 18.55 -9.81
C ASN A 341 17.81 17.76 -8.52
N PRO A 342 17.61 18.41 -7.36
CA PRO A 342 17.22 17.73 -6.13
C PRO A 342 15.85 17.03 -6.28
N LYS A 343 15.70 15.82 -5.73
CA LYS A 343 14.47 15.03 -5.85
C LYS A 343 14.04 14.32 -4.56
N PHE A 344 12.74 14.25 -4.32
CA PHE A 344 12.11 13.41 -3.30
C PHE A 344 11.31 12.30 -3.95
N GLU A 345 11.16 11.21 -3.22
CA GLU A 345 10.20 10.16 -3.53
C GLU A 345 9.39 9.88 -2.26
N VAL A 346 8.07 10.10 -2.31
CA VAL A 346 7.16 9.82 -1.20
C VAL A 346 6.30 8.62 -1.55
N PRO A 347 6.28 7.56 -0.74
CA PRO A 347 5.34 6.46 -0.92
C PRO A 347 3.89 6.94 -0.85
N ILE A 348 3.10 6.58 -1.86
CA ILE A 348 1.68 6.86 -1.95
C ILE A 348 0.91 5.53 -2.04
N HIS A 349 -0.17 5.44 -1.28
CA HIS A 349 -1.12 4.35 -1.33
C HIS A 349 -2.37 4.79 -2.12
N ILE A 350 -2.50 4.27 -3.33
CA ILE A 350 -3.62 4.53 -4.24
C ILE A 350 -4.69 3.46 -4.04
N TYR A 351 -5.95 3.86 -3.91
CA TYR A 351 -7.07 2.93 -3.84
C TYR A 351 -8.27 3.40 -4.66
N SER A 352 -9.11 2.47 -5.12
CA SER A 352 -10.33 2.81 -5.83
C SER A 352 -11.39 3.36 -4.86
N ASN A 353 -11.85 4.61 -5.06
CA ASN A 353 -12.92 5.17 -4.23
C ASN A 353 -14.28 4.57 -4.58
N ARG A 354 -15.25 4.62 -3.65
CA ARG A 354 -16.65 4.45 -4.04
C ARG A 354 -16.99 5.65 -4.94
N PRO A 355 -17.73 5.50 -6.05
CA PRO A 355 -18.41 6.67 -6.59
C PRO A 355 -19.24 7.18 -5.42
N GLN A 356 -18.79 8.28 -4.79
CA GLN A 356 -19.69 9.05 -3.97
C GLN A 356 -20.79 9.38 -4.94
N SER A 357 -22.00 8.84 -4.73
CA SER A 357 -23.17 9.36 -5.42
C SER A 357 -23.04 10.86 -5.22
N SER A 358 -22.90 11.61 -6.30
CA SER A 358 -22.62 13.04 -6.26
C SER A 358 -23.70 13.69 -5.42
N VAL A 359 -23.45 13.80 -4.12
CA VAL A 359 -24.17 14.71 -3.26
C VAL A 359 -23.65 16.04 -3.78
N PRO A 360 -24.50 16.86 -4.42
CA PRO A 360 -24.08 18.17 -4.88
C PRO A 360 -23.37 18.84 -3.69
N GLU A 361 -22.21 19.45 -3.92
CA GLU A 361 -21.65 20.40 -2.95
C GLU A 361 -22.73 21.45 -2.69
N LEU A 362 -23.52 21.23 -1.64
CA LEU A 362 -24.47 22.18 -1.11
C LEU A 362 -23.62 23.36 -0.66
N HIS A 363 -23.58 24.41 -1.49
CA HIS A 363 -23.31 25.76 -1.01
C HIS A 363 -24.22 25.99 0.21
N MET A 364 -23.61 25.98 1.39
CA MET A 364 -24.31 26.28 2.63
C MET A 364 -24.69 27.77 2.66
N ASP A 365 -25.88 28.08 2.16
CA ASP A 365 -26.67 29.18 2.69
C ASP A 365 -27.53 28.62 3.83
N ASN A 366 -27.19 29.03 5.05
CA ASN A 366 -27.85 28.64 6.29
C ASN A 366 -29.33 29.06 6.30
N LYS A 367 -30.25 28.09 6.23
CA LYS A 367 -31.52 28.09 6.97
C LYS A 367 -31.89 26.63 7.30
N VAL A 368 -31.81 26.30 8.58
CA VAL A 368 -32.19 24.99 9.14
C VAL A 368 -33.68 25.04 9.45
N ASP A 369 -34.48 24.23 8.76
CA ASP A 369 -35.76 23.74 9.26
C ASP A 369 -35.56 22.25 9.59
N GLU A 370 -35.84 21.90 10.85
CA GLU A 370 -35.74 20.54 11.38
C GLU A 370 -36.92 19.69 10.88
N GLU A 371 -36.68 18.78 9.94
CA GLU A 371 -37.59 17.68 9.66
C GLU A 371 -36.98 16.32 10.04
N ARG A 372 -37.79 15.55 10.75
CA ARG A 372 -37.48 14.32 11.46
C ARG A 372 -37.56 13.14 10.48
N VAL A 373 -36.42 12.56 10.12
CA VAL A 373 -36.36 11.36 9.26
C VAL A 373 -36.58 10.11 10.11
N GLU A 374 -37.62 9.34 9.80
CA GLU A 374 -37.90 8.03 10.38
C GLU A 374 -36.98 6.95 9.78
N GLU A 375 -36.24 6.24 10.63
CA GLU A 375 -35.37 5.13 10.25
C GLU A 375 -36.21 3.88 9.88
N SER A 376 -36.01 3.38 8.67
CA SER A 376 -36.61 2.11 8.23
C SER A 376 -35.83 0.90 8.78
N PRO A 377 -36.50 -0.13 9.35
CA PRO A 377 -35.83 -1.30 9.90
C PRO A 377 -35.28 -2.21 8.80
N SER A 378 -33.97 -2.49 8.86
CA SER A 378 -33.26 -3.42 7.99
C SER A 378 -33.68 -4.87 8.27
N ILE A 379 -34.37 -5.49 7.30
CA ILE A 379 -34.76 -6.91 7.29
C ILE A 379 -33.69 -7.69 6.52
N PHE A 380 -32.51 -7.89 7.12
CA PHE A 380 -31.57 -8.92 6.66
C PHE A 380 -31.04 -9.70 7.87
N PRO A 381 -31.22 -11.03 7.92
CA PRO A 381 -30.64 -11.84 8.98
C PRO A 381 -29.11 -11.77 8.90
N LYS A 382 -28.46 -11.35 9.99
CA LYS A 382 -27.00 -11.46 10.16
C LYS A 382 -26.64 -12.95 10.19
N MET A 383 -26.26 -13.51 9.04
CA MET A 383 -25.67 -14.86 9.00
C MET A 383 -24.21 -14.77 9.44
N ASN A 384 -23.93 -15.29 10.64
CA ASN A 384 -22.57 -15.56 11.09
C ASN A 384 -22.07 -16.84 10.40
N TYR A 385 -21.35 -16.69 9.28
CA TYR A 385 -20.59 -17.79 8.71
C TYR A 385 -19.25 -17.90 9.44
N GLU A 386 -19.18 -18.80 10.43
CA GLU A 386 -17.89 -19.31 10.92
C GLU A 386 -17.27 -20.19 9.84
N TYR A 387 -16.17 -19.73 9.25
CA TYR A 387 -15.34 -20.53 8.36
C TYR A 387 -14.74 -21.70 9.15
N SER A 388 -15.39 -22.87 9.12
CA SER A 388 -14.87 -24.06 9.78
C SER A 388 -13.75 -24.71 8.94
N TYR A 389 -12.56 -24.14 8.99
CA TYR A 389 -11.37 -24.97 8.83
C TYR A 389 -11.31 -25.88 10.07
N GLN A 390 -11.56 -27.18 9.92
CA GLN A 390 -11.28 -28.20 10.94
C GLN A 390 -9.76 -28.38 11.11
N SER A 391 -9.03 -27.29 11.34
CA SER A 391 -7.70 -27.34 11.93
C SER A 391 -7.88 -27.42 13.44
N SER A 392 -7.25 -28.40 14.08
CA SER A 392 -7.12 -28.50 15.54
C SER A 392 -6.91 -27.12 16.18
N PRO A 393 -7.46 -26.84 17.38
CA PRO A 393 -7.36 -25.54 18.03
C PRO A 393 -5.89 -25.09 18.04
N ARG A 394 -5.58 -24.08 17.22
CA ARG A 394 -4.21 -23.59 17.08
C ARG A 394 -3.81 -22.97 18.41
N ALA A 395 -2.59 -23.22 18.85
CA ALA A 395 -2.08 -22.62 20.08
C ALA A 395 -2.11 -21.08 19.97
N TYR A 396 -2.57 -20.39 21.02
CA TYR A 396 -2.59 -18.93 21.10
C TYR A 396 -1.22 -18.41 21.53
N ASP A 397 -0.18 -18.71 20.76
CA ASP A 397 1.21 -18.37 21.05
C ASP A 397 1.81 -17.37 20.04
N PHE A 398 3.04 -16.92 20.29
CA PHE A 398 3.71 -15.94 19.44
C PHE A 398 3.96 -16.45 18.01
N ALA A 399 4.26 -17.74 17.83
CA ALA A 399 4.53 -18.29 16.50
C ALA A 399 3.27 -18.24 15.63
N ASN A 400 2.14 -18.65 16.19
CA ASN A 400 0.85 -18.58 15.49
C ASN A 400 0.38 -17.14 15.26
N LEU A 401 0.66 -16.21 16.19
CA LEU A 401 0.41 -14.77 15.96
C LEU A 401 1.16 -14.28 14.71
N LEU A 402 2.46 -14.59 14.65
CA LEU A 402 3.33 -14.15 13.57
C LEU A 402 2.91 -14.75 12.22
N ASP A 403 2.65 -16.06 12.18
CA ASP A 403 2.19 -16.76 10.97
C ASP A 403 0.87 -16.17 10.43
N GLN A 404 -0.06 -15.85 11.33
CA GLN A 404 -1.33 -15.26 10.93
C GLN A 404 -1.21 -13.82 10.43
N LEU A 405 -0.28 -13.03 10.96
CA LEU A 405 -0.02 -11.67 10.48
C LEU A 405 0.76 -11.68 9.15
N LYS A 406 1.70 -12.60 8.98
CA LYS A 406 2.49 -12.77 7.74
C LYS A 406 1.62 -13.02 6.51
N VAL A 407 0.56 -13.82 6.66
CA VAL A 407 -0.37 -14.15 5.57
C VAL A 407 -1.53 -13.18 5.45
N ALA A 408 -1.65 -12.21 6.36
CA ALA A 408 -2.75 -11.26 6.37
C ALA A 408 -2.54 -10.18 5.30
N LEU A 409 -3.52 -10.02 4.41
CA LEU A 409 -3.54 -8.90 3.46
C LEU A 409 -3.72 -7.54 4.15
N ASN A 410 -4.31 -7.51 5.34
CA ASN A 410 -4.46 -6.32 6.17
C ASN A 410 -4.09 -6.66 7.62
N ALA A 411 -2.86 -6.33 8.01
CA ALA A 411 -2.32 -6.69 9.32
C ALA A 411 -3.09 -6.01 10.47
N LYS A 412 -3.55 -4.78 10.27
CA LYS A 412 -4.31 -4.01 11.27
C LYS A 412 -5.64 -4.70 11.60
N SER A 413 -6.47 -4.98 10.60
CA SER A 413 -7.77 -5.63 10.79
C SER A 413 -7.59 -6.99 11.46
N LYS A 414 -6.62 -7.78 10.99
CA LYS A 414 -6.33 -9.09 11.55
C LYS A 414 -5.93 -9.01 13.03
N LEU A 415 -5.10 -8.04 13.38
CA LEU A 415 -4.69 -7.80 14.77
C LEU A 415 -5.87 -7.31 15.63
N GLN A 416 -6.77 -6.49 15.10
CA GLN A 416 -7.99 -6.08 15.81
C GLN A 416 -8.90 -7.27 16.10
N ASP A 417 -9.09 -8.17 15.13
CA ASP A 417 -9.86 -9.41 15.34
C ASP A 417 -9.24 -10.27 16.45
N MET A 418 -7.91 -10.39 16.46
CA MET A 418 -7.18 -11.09 17.54
C MET A 418 -7.35 -10.41 18.89
N LEU A 419 -7.32 -9.08 18.95
CA LEU A 419 -7.52 -8.32 20.20
C LEU A 419 -8.96 -8.45 20.74
N ASN A 420 -9.94 -8.68 19.87
CA ASN A 420 -11.32 -8.96 20.28
C ASN A 420 -11.48 -10.38 20.85
N ASP A 421 -10.57 -11.31 20.51
CA ASP A 421 -10.51 -12.64 21.08
C ASP A 421 -9.62 -12.67 22.33
N SER A 422 -10.27 -12.82 23.49
CA SER A 422 -9.62 -12.85 24.81
C SER A 422 -8.49 -13.88 24.95
N GLN A 423 -8.48 -14.94 24.12
CA GLN A 423 -7.45 -15.97 24.17
C GLN A 423 -6.08 -15.46 23.68
N TRP A 424 -6.04 -14.39 22.87
CA TRP A 424 -4.79 -13.75 22.43
C TRP A 424 -4.18 -12.80 23.46
N HIS A 425 -4.97 -12.32 24.42
CA HIS A 425 -4.53 -11.28 25.35
C HIS A 425 -3.26 -11.65 26.13
N PRO A 426 -3.08 -12.87 26.67
CA PRO A 426 -1.86 -13.24 27.37
C PRO A 426 -0.61 -13.12 26.49
N THR A 427 -0.71 -13.57 25.24
CA THR A 427 0.39 -13.54 24.28
C THR A 427 0.74 -12.12 23.87
N ILE A 428 -0.26 -11.29 23.53
CA ILE A 428 -0.03 -9.89 23.14
C ILE A 428 0.53 -9.07 24.33
N LYS A 429 0.00 -9.25 25.54
CA LYS A 429 0.47 -8.53 26.73
C LYS A 429 1.91 -8.84 27.11
N THR A 430 2.42 -10.01 26.74
CA THR A 430 3.77 -10.49 27.10
C THR A 430 4.79 -10.34 25.97
N LEU A 431 4.42 -9.70 24.86
CA LEU A 431 5.35 -9.46 23.76
C LEU A 431 6.56 -8.66 24.24
N THR A 432 7.74 -9.19 23.92
CA THR A 432 9.01 -8.50 24.12
C THR A 432 9.29 -7.53 22.98
N SER A 433 10.25 -6.62 23.17
CA SER A 433 10.63 -5.66 22.13
C SER A 433 11.14 -6.34 20.86
N ASN A 434 11.78 -7.50 20.99
CA ASN A 434 12.29 -8.27 19.85
C ASN A 434 11.13 -8.93 19.08
N GLN A 435 10.12 -9.43 19.79
CA GLN A 435 8.93 -10.01 19.18
C GLN A 435 8.10 -8.97 18.42
N LEU A 436 8.00 -7.73 18.95
CA LEU A 436 7.39 -6.64 18.19
C LEU A 436 8.15 -6.35 16.90
N ASN A 437 9.48 -6.32 16.94
CA ASN A 437 10.27 -6.13 15.71
C ASN A 437 10.04 -7.24 14.68
N LEU A 438 9.94 -8.49 15.12
CA LEU A 438 9.61 -9.60 14.22
C LEU A 438 8.21 -9.43 13.60
N ILE A 439 7.22 -8.99 14.39
CA ILE A 439 5.90 -8.67 13.84
C ILE A 439 6.01 -7.58 12.78
N LEU A 440 6.73 -6.49 13.03
CA LEU A 440 6.90 -5.39 12.07
C LEU A 440 7.66 -5.81 10.81
N ASP A 441 8.61 -6.75 10.91
CA ASP A 441 9.33 -7.29 9.75
C ASP A 441 8.41 -8.12 8.84
N GLU A 442 7.35 -8.73 9.38
CA GLU A 442 6.39 -9.55 8.64
C GLU A 442 5.19 -8.76 8.10
N ILE A 443 4.97 -7.51 8.54
CA ILE A 443 3.95 -6.64 7.95
C ILE A 443 4.42 -6.21 6.57
N ALA A 444 3.73 -6.70 5.54
CA ALA A 444 4.03 -6.39 4.15
C ALA A 444 4.06 -4.86 3.91
N SER A 445 2.98 -4.17 4.31
CA SER A 445 2.80 -2.75 4.02
C SER A 445 3.30 -1.82 5.12
N ASP A 446 4.23 -0.94 4.75
CA ASP A 446 4.72 0.14 5.62
C ASP A 446 3.60 1.06 6.12
N PHE A 447 2.54 1.25 5.32
CA PHE A 447 1.39 2.07 5.70
C PHE A 447 0.61 1.50 6.89
N ASP A 448 0.66 0.19 7.09
CA ASP A 448 -0.02 -0.47 8.21
C ASP A 448 0.83 -0.52 9.47
N LYS A 449 2.16 -0.38 9.36
CA LYS A 449 3.08 -0.44 10.51
C LYS A 449 2.74 0.58 11.58
N GLY A 450 2.39 1.81 11.21
CA GLY A 450 2.00 2.84 12.19
C GLY A 450 0.78 2.44 13.03
N ASP A 451 -0.27 1.96 12.38
CA ASP A 451 -1.50 1.51 13.05
C ASP A 451 -1.28 0.23 13.87
N VAL A 452 -0.46 -0.70 13.37
CA VAL A 452 -0.12 -1.92 14.11
C VAL A 452 0.74 -1.60 15.33
N VAL A 453 1.71 -0.69 15.23
CA VAL A 453 2.50 -0.22 16.38
C VAL A 453 1.60 0.40 17.44
N GLU A 454 0.64 1.23 17.06
CA GLU A 454 -0.32 1.84 18.00
C GLU A 454 -1.12 0.78 18.75
N LEU A 455 -1.70 -0.18 18.02
CA LEU A 455 -2.48 -1.27 18.62
C LEU A 455 -1.64 -2.14 19.56
N LEU A 456 -0.41 -2.47 19.17
CA LEU A 456 0.50 -3.26 20.00
C LEU A 456 0.97 -2.47 21.23
N ALA A 457 1.37 -1.21 21.05
CA ALA A 457 1.83 -0.36 22.15
C ALA A 457 0.75 -0.16 23.22
N ALA A 458 -0.52 -0.03 22.81
CA ALA A 458 -1.65 0.09 23.72
C ALA A 458 -1.96 -1.20 24.52
N ASN A 459 -1.54 -2.37 24.02
CA ASN A 459 -1.92 -3.68 24.59
C ASN A 459 -0.75 -4.47 25.21
N VAL A 460 0.50 -4.10 24.91
CA VAL A 460 1.70 -4.68 25.54
C VAL A 460 1.84 -4.16 26.97
N LYS A 461 2.02 -5.06 27.93
CA LYS A 461 2.24 -4.67 29.33
C LYS A 461 3.64 -4.07 29.47
N ASN A 462 3.74 -2.92 30.12
CA ASN A 462 5.00 -2.21 30.37
C ASN A 462 5.73 -1.83 29.08
N PHE A 463 5.03 -1.24 28.11
CA PHE A 463 5.65 -0.70 26.90
C PHE A 463 6.57 0.48 27.28
N THR A 464 7.87 0.38 27.01
CA THR A 464 8.91 1.36 27.43
C THR A 464 9.58 2.07 26.25
N CYS A 465 10.37 3.11 26.53
CA CYS A 465 11.24 3.77 25.55
C CYS A 465 12.20 2.81 24.82
N LYS A 466 12.55 1.68 25.44
CA LYS A 466 13.33 0.61 24.80
C LYS A 466 12.54 -0.07 23.68
N TYR A 467 11.25 -0.32 23.86
CA TYR A 467 10.38 -0.83 22.79
C TYR A 467 10.31 0.19 21.65
N ALA A 468 10.03 1.45 21.99
CA ALA A 468 9.94 2.55 21.01
C ALA A 468 11.22 2.68 20.17
N SER A 469 12.39 2.63 20.81
CA SER A 469 13.68 2.70 20.11
C SER A 469 13.93 1.51 19.19
N ASN A 470 13.57 0.30 19.63
CA ASN A 470 13.69 -0.91 18.82
C ASN A 470 12.78 -0.88 17.59
N ILE A 471 11.56 -0.36 17.74
CA ILE A 471 10.60 -0.16 16.65
C ILE A 471 11.11 0.86 15.63
N LEU A 472 11.73 1.95 16.09
CA LEU A 472 12.30 2.98 15.22
C LEU A 472 13.36 2.41 14.27
N TYR A 473 14.21 1.50 14.74
CA TYR A 473 15.22 0.85 13.87
C TYR A 473 14.61 0.01 12.73
N LYS A 474 13.33 -0.38 12.83
CA LYS A 474 12.60 -1.17 11.83
C LYS A 474 11.61 -0.35 11.01
N THR A 475 11.45 0.92 11.36
CA THR A 475 10.50 1.82 10.70
C THR A 475 11.21 2.57 9.59
N THR A 476 10.61 2.63 8.40
CA THR A 476 11.14 3.40 7.28
C THR A 476 11.11 4.89 7.55
N ASP A 477 12.11 5.62 7.04
CA ASP A 477 12.38 7.01 7.45
C ASP A 477 11.18 7.95 7.36
N TRP A 478 10.38 7.80 6.30
CA TRP A 478 9.20 8.64 6.07
C TRP A 478 8.04 8.40 7.07
N MET A 479 8.02 7.25 7.75
CA MET A 479 6.99 6.88 8.74
C MET A 479 7.41 7.13 10.19
N ARG A 480 8.70 7.32 10.45
CA ARG A 480 9.25 7.36 11.82
C ARG A 480 8.59 8.42 12.68
N ILE A 481 8.37 9.63 12.17
CA ILE A 481 7.68 10.71 12.90
C ILE A 481 6.27 10.28 13.34
N LEU A 482 5.48 9.70 12.43
CA LEU A 482 4.13 9.23 12.75
C LEU A 482 4.14 8.08 13.77
N VAL A 483 5.09 7.15 13.63
CA VAL A 483 5.26 6.04 14.58
C VAL A 483 5.63 6.55 15.97
N VAL A 484 6.53 7.54 16.07
CA VAL A 484 6.85 8.22 17.34
C VAL A 484 5.60 8.80 17.97
N GLN A 485 4.83 9.59 17.21
CA GLN A 485 3.61 10.22 17.70
C GLN A 485 2.60 9.21 18.26
N LYS A 486 2.47 8.05 17.60
CA LYS A 486 1.56 6.98 18.03
C LYS A 486 2.05 6.21 19.26
N MET A 487 3.36 6.00 19.42
CA MET A 487 3.90 5.19 20.52
C MET A 487 4.18 5.97 21.80
N LEU A 488 4.46 7.28 21.71
CA LEU A 488 4.80 8.11 22.87
C LEU A 488 3.76 8.05 24.01
N PRO A 489 2.43 8.12 23.75
CA PRO A 489 1.43 8.06 24.82
C PRO A 489 1.40 6.75 25.60
N HIS A 490 2.04 5.70 25.09
CA HIS A 490 2.03 4.36 25.68
C HIS A 490 3.36 4.01 26.39
N CYS A 491 4.36 4.88 26.32
CA CYS A 491 5.67 4.65 26.96
C CYS A 491 5.60 4.96 28.47
N ILE A 492 5.68 3.91 29.31
CA ILE A 492 5.51 4.05 30.76
C ILE A 492 6.69 4.71 31.50
N ASP A 493 7.87 4.76 30.88
CA ASP A 493 9.13 5.26 31.45
C ASP A 493 9.67 6.46 30.65
N LEU A 494 8.78 7.16 29.93
CA LEU A 494 9.15 8.26 29.04
C LEU A 494 9.85 9.41 29.78
N LYS A 495 9.42 9.71 31.00
CA LYS A 495 9.99 10.81 31.80
C LYS A 495 11.45 10.55 32.18
N GLU A 496 11.77 9.32 32.55
CA GLU A 496 13.10 8.90 32.98
C GLU A 496 14.02 8.60 31.78
N ASN A 497 13.47 8.02 30.71
CA ASN A 497 14.27 7.41 29.63
C ASN A 497 14.06 8.02 28.24
N SER A 498 13.33 9.14 28.10
CA SER A 498 13.17 9.85 26.81
C SER A 498 14.50 10.20 26.14
N SER A 499 15.55 10.46 26.92
CA SER A 499 16.88 10.77 26.37
C SER A 499 17.46 9.64 25.50
N ASP A 500 17.13 8.38 25.79
CA ASP A 500 17.57 7.24 24.98
C ASP A 500 16.79 7.14 23.67
N LEU A 501 15.49 7.45 23.70
CA LEU A 501 14.68 7.53 22.49
C LEU A 501 15.13 8.69 21.59
N LEU A 502 15.38 9.87 22.15
CA LEU A 502 15.85 11.06 21.43
C LEU A 502 17.24 10.89 20.79
N LYS A 503 18.10 9.99 21.31
CA LYS A 503 19.37 9.65 20.66
C LYS A 503 19.20 8.87 19.36
N ASN A 504 18.07 8.17 19.21
CA ASN A 504 17.77 7.37 18.03
C ASN A 504 17.04 8.16 16.95
N LEU A 505 16.64 9.41 17.22
CA LEU A 505 15.97 10.30 16.29
C LEU A 505 16.95 11.24 15.59
N SER A 506 16.71 11.53 14.31
CA SER A 506 17.42 12.57 13.58
C SER A 506 17.09 13.96 14.15
N ASP A 507 17.92 14.97 13.85
CA ASP A 507 17.63 16.36 14.25
C ASP A 507 16.26 16.81 13.75
N TRP A 508 15.89 16.40 12.54
CA TRP A 508 14.60 16.71 11.95
C TRP A 508 13.43 16.05 12.69
N GLU A 509 13.58 14.77 13.01
CA GLU A 509 12.56 14.01 13.75
C GLU A 509 12.35 14.57 15.15
N ARG A 510 13.44 14.92 15.85
CA ARG A 510 13.38 15.56 17.17
C ARG A 510 12.63 16.88 17.13
N LEU A 511 12.99 17.77 16.20
CA LEU A 511 12.30 19.05 16.04
C LEU A 511 10.82 18.86 15.67
N SER A 512 10.51 17.86 14.87
CA SER A 512 9.14 17.60 14.41
C SER A 512 8.24 16.99 15.47
N THR A 513 8.83 16.35 16.50
CA THR A 513 8.10 15.64 17.57
C THR A 513 8.24 16.28 18.94
N GLU A 514 8.92 17.44 19.05
CA GLU A 514 9.20 18.13 20.31
C GLU A 514 7.94 18.31 21.17
N ARG A 515 6.86 18.84 20.58
CA ARG A 515 5.57 19.02 21.27
C ARG A 515 4.90 17.70 21.66
N ASP A 516 5.08 16.66 20.87
CA ASP A 516 4.51 15.34 21.15
C ASP A 516 5.18 14.72 22.39
N PHE A 517 6.49 14.87 22.52
CA PHE A 517 7.23 14.51 23.72
C PHE A 517 6.77 15.32 24.94
N GLU A 518 6.68 16.65 24.83
CA GLU A 518 6.20 17.51 25.92
C GLU A 518 4.80 17.08 26.40
N ASN A 519 3.88 16.86 25.47
CA ASN A 519 2.51 16.44 25.77
C ASN A 519 2.45 15.04 26.41
N ALA A 520 3.31 14.12 25.98
CA ALA A 520 3.34 12.76 26.53
C ALA A 520 4.00 12.70 27.92
N ILE A 521 5.01 13.54 28.20
CA ILE A 521 5.66 13.63 29.52
C ILE A 521 4.77 14.35 30.55
N ALA A 522 3.90 15.25 30.09
CA ALA A 522 2.99 15.99 30.97
C ALA A 522 1.79 15.16 31.47
N LYS A 523 1.49 14.02 30.83
CA LYS A 523 0.46 13.06 31.25
C LYS A 523 1.02 12.11 32.31
#